data_AF-A0A060Y5C8-F1
#
_entry.id   AF-A0A060Y5C8-F1
#
_cell.length_a   1.000
_cell.length_b   1.000
_cell.length_c   1.000
_cell.angle_alpha   90.00
_cell.angle_beta   90.00
_cell.angle_gamma   90.00
#
_symmetry.space_group_name_H-M   'P 1'
#
loop_
_entity.id
_entity.type
_entity.pdbx_description
1 polymer ?
#
loop_
_entity_poly.entity_id
_entity_poly.type
_entity_poly.pdbx_seq_one_letter_code
_entity_poly.pdbx_strand_id
1 'polypeptide(L)'
;MELFETLKKVTLDSYRIHHLVAIFSLVYVILKISKLIVKRNEWIRALETFPGPPKHWLFGHVREFKEDGTDMYKVVKWGESYPLAFQMWFGPFVSFLNIHHPDYVKTILASTEPKDDFLYRFLIPWIGKVALSLPKSHMLQILNQQS
;
A
#
# COMPACT_ATOMS: atom_id res chain seq x y z
N MET A 1 24.98 22.80 52.16
CA MET A 1 23.98 23.62 51.45
C MET A 1 24.29 23.63 49.95
N GLU A 2 25.49 24.03 49.54
CA GLU A 2 25.96 24.01 48.12
C GLU A 2 25.79 22.68 47.37
N LEU A 3 26.16 21.54 47.97
CA LEU A 3 26.06 20.22 47.31
C LEU A 3 24.62 19.81 46.98
N PHE A 4 23.65 20.25 47.78
CA PHE A 4 22.24 19.93 47.54
C PHE A 4 21.68 20.74 46.36
N GLU A 5 22.13 21.98 46.21
CA GLU A 5 21.77 22.83 45.07
C GLU A 5 22.40 22.35 43.77
N THR A 6 23.64 21.87 43.80
CA THR A 6 24.28 21.28 42.60
C THR A 6 23.59 19.99 42.17
N LEU A 7 23.23 19.11 43.10
CA LEU A 7 22.47 17.88 42.80
C LEU A 7 21.07 18.18 42.27
N LYS A 8 20.35 19.15 42.85
CA LYS A 8 19.05 19.61 42.33
C LYS A 8 19.18 20.19 40.92
N LYS A 9 20.20 21.00 40.66
CA LYS A 9 20.44 21.57 39.34
C LYS A 9 20.75 20.49 38.30
N VAL A 10 21.64 19.54 38.63
CA VAL A 10 22.01 18.43 37.73
C VAL A 10 20.82 17.52 37.44
N THR A 11 20.04 17.16 38.46
CA THR A 11 18.83 16.33 38.27
C THR A 11 17.76 17.07 37.49
N LEU A 12 17.48 18.34 37.81
CA LEU A 12 16.54 19.18 37.08
C LEU A 12 16.95 19.36 35.62
N ASP A 13 18.23 19.61 35.34
CA ASP A 13 18.75 19.73 33.98
C ASP A 13 18.66 18.41 33.21
N SER A 14 18.90 17.27 33.86
CA SER A 14 18.68 15.94 33.28
C SER A 14 17.21 15.72 32.89
N TYR A 15 16.25 15.97 33.79
CA TYR A 15 14.82 15.85 33.46
C TYR A 15 14.44 16.77 32.29
N ARG A 16 14.92 18.01 32.29
CA ARG A 16 14.67 18.98 31.20
C ARG A 16 15.16 18.46 29.85
N ILE A 17 16.36 17.86 29.80
CA ILE A 17 16.90 17.29 28.56
C ILE A 17 16.03 16.12 28.09
N HIS A 18 15.65 15.20 28.97
CA HIS A 18 14.78 14.07 28.61
C HIS A 18 13.40 14.52 28.11
N HIS A 19 12.80 15.52 28.76
CA HIS A 19 11.54 16.11 28.31
C HIS A 19 11.66 16.73 26.92
N LEU A 20 12.73 17.48 26.65
CA LEU A 20 12.96 18.06 25.33
C LEU A 20 13.10 16.96 24.26
N VAL A 21 13.91 15.93 24.51
CA VAL A 21 14.06 14.79 23.57
C VAL A 21 12.73 14.07 23.35
N ALA A 22 11.95 13.85 24.41
CA ALA A 22 10.62 13.24 24.30
C ALA A 22 9.67 14.09 23.47
N ILE A 23 9.67 15.42 23.64
CA ILE A 23 8.84 16.34 22.85
C ILE A 23 9.30 16.35 21.38
N PHE A 24 10.59 16.48 21.10
CA PHE A 24 11.11 16.48 19.74
C PHE A 24 10.82 15.16 19.01
N SER A 25 10.98 14.01 19.69
CA SER A 25 10.65 12.71 19.13
C SER A 25 9.15 12.56 18.88
N LEU A 26 8.30 13.00 19.81
CA LEU A 26 6.85 13.00 19.65
C LEU A 26 6.41 13.86 18.45
N VAL A 27 6.93 15.08 18.33
CA VAL A 27 6.65 15.98 17.21
C VAL A 27 7.09 15.35 15.89
N TYR A 28 8.28 14.74 15.85
CA TYR A 28 8.76 14.04 14.66
C TYR A 28 7.83 12.90 14.23
N VAL A 29 7.40 12.06 15.19
CA VAL A 29 6.46 10.96 14.93
C VAL A 29 5.13 11.48 14.41
N ILE A 30 4.57 12.53 15.03
CA ILE A 30 3.32 13.17 14.58
C ILE A 30 3.46 13.67 13.13
N LEU A 31 4.55 14.37 12.79
CA LEU A 31 4.78 14.84 11.43
C LEU A 31 4.84 13.69 10.42
N LYS A 32 5.48 12.57 10.76
CA LYS A 32 5.54 11.38 9.91
C LYS A 32 4.17 10.73 9.72
N ILE A 33 3.38 10.61 10.80
CA ILE A 33 2.01 10.09 10.74
C ILE A 33 1.13 11.00 9.89
N SER A 34 1.19 12.32 10.08
CA SER A 34 0.42 13.29 9.29
C SER A 34 0.74 13.17 7.80
N LYS A 35 2.02 13.10 7.43
CA LYS A 35 2.43 12.88 6.03
C LYS A 35 1.88 11.57 5.47
N LEU A 36 1.91 10.50 6.26
CA LEU A 36 1.37 9.19 5.86
C LEU A 36 -0.16 9.24 5.66
N ILE A 37 -0.90 9.93 6.54
CA ILE A 37 -2.35 10.11 6.42
C ILE A 37 -2.71 10.93 5.19
N VAL A 38 -2.00 12.03 4.93
CA VAL A 38 -2.20 12.86 3.73
C VAL A 38 -2.00 12.01 2.48
N LYS A 39 -0.88 11.29 2.39
CA LYS A 39 -0.59 10.44 1.25
C LYS A 39 -1.65 9.34 1.06
N ARG A 40 -2.08 8.72 2.15
CA ARG A 40 -3.18 7.74 2.14
C ARG A 40 -4.47 8.35 1.60
N ASN A 41 -4.84 9.55 2.03
CA ASN A 41 -6.06 10.21 1.60
C ASN A 41 -6.01 10.59 0.10
N GLU A 42 -4.84 10.97 -0.42
CA GLU A 42 -4.66 11.16 -1.87
C GLU A 42 -4.96 9.87 -2.64
N TRP A 43 -4.43 8.73 -2.19
CA TRP A 43 -4.69 7.43 -2.82
C TRP A 43 -6.16 7.03 -2.74
N ILE A 44 -6.82 7.26 -1.60
CA ILE A 44 -8.26 6.99 -1.46
C ILE A 44 -9.03 7.82 -2.48
N ARG A 45 -8.76 9.11 -2.57
CA ARG A 45 -9.43 10.01 -3.53
C ARG A 45 -9.20 9.60 -4.99
N ALA A 46 -7.98 9.17 -5.33
CA ALA A 46 -7.69 8.67 -6.67
C ALA A 46 -8.51 7.41 -7.03
N LEU A 47 -8.91 6.62 -6.02
CA LEU A 47 -9.69 5.41 -6.17
C LEU A 47 -11.20 5.60 -5.94
N GLU A 48 -11.65 6.77 -5.47
CA GLU A 48 -13.07 7.05 -5.18
C GLU A 48 -13.96 6.90 -6.41
N THR A 49 -13.42 7.12 -7.61
CA THR A 49 -14.13 6.93 -8.89
C THR A 49 -14.50 5.47 -9.16
N PHE A 50 -13.79 4.52 -8.53
CA PHE A 50 -14.01 3.08 -8.73
C PHE A 50 -14.87 2.51 -7.60
N PRO A 51 -16.10 2.04 -7.89
CA PRO A 51 -16.91 1.36 -6.90
C PRO A 51 -16.20 0.07 -6.45
N GLY A 52 -16.49 -0.38 -5.23
CA GLY A 52 -15.90 -1.61 -4.73
C GLY A 52 -16.64 -2.15 -3.51
N PRO A 53 -16.30 -3.38 -3.11
CA PRO A 53 -16.95 -4.04 -1.98
C PRO A 53 -16.70 -3.28 -0.67
N PRO A 54 -17.58 -3.45 0.34
CA PRO A 54 -17.39 -2.83 1.65
C PRO A 54 -16.10 -3.34 2.30
N LYS A 55 -15.31 -2.41 2.85
CA LYS A 55 -14.01 -2.72 3.46
C LYS A 55 -14.03 -2.54 4.98
N HIS A 56 -13.34 -3.43 5.69
CA HIS A 56 -13.07 -3.23 7.12
C HIS A 56 -12.06 -2.10 7.32
N TRP A 57 -12.27 -1.23 8.32
CA TRP A 57 -11.43 -0.05 8.55
C TRP A 57 -9.94 -0.37 8.71
N LEU A 58 -9.62 -1.46 9.44
CA LEU A 58 -8.24 -1.88 9.71
C LEU A 58 -7.69 -2.94 8.76
N PHE A 59 -8.52 -3.88 8.30
CA PHE A 59 -8.05 -5.06 7.55
C PHE A 59 -8.38 -4.97 6.06
N GLY A 60 -9.12 -3.94 5.63
CA GLY A 60 -9.60 -3.85 4.25
C GLY A 60 -10.48 -5.05 3.90
N HIS A 61 -10.12 -5.74 2.82
CA HIS A 61 -10.78 -6.96 2.34
C HIS A 61 -10.07 -8.24 2.75
N VAL A 62 -8.97 -8.20 3.51
CA VAL A 62 -8.20 -9.40 3.88
C VAL A 62 -9.08 -10.44 4.56
N ARG A 63 -10.03 -10.00 5.39
CA ARG A 63 -10.96 -10.89 6.12
C ARG A 63 -11.99 -11.58 5.22
N GLU A 64 -12.15 -11.11 3.98
CA GLU A 64 -13.01 -11.76 3.01
C GLU A 64 -12.33 -12.98 2.38
N PHE A 65 -11.01 -13.11 2.49
CA PHE A 65 -10.24 -14.24 1.99
C PHE A 65 -10.04 -15.25 3.12
N LYS A 66 -10.67 -16.42 3.01
CA LYS A 66 -10.68 -17.45 4.06
C LYS A 66 -9.65 -18.56 3.83
N GLU A 67 -8.94 -18.51 2.71
CA GLU A 67 -7.97 -19.53 2.30
C GLU A 67 -8.59 -20.94 2.16
N ASP A 68 -9.92 -21.01 1.97
CA ASP A 68 -10.68 -22.25 1.79
C ASP A 68 -10.77 -22.71 0.32
N GLY A 69 -10.00 -22.06 -0.55
CA GLY A 69 -10.01 -22.26 -2.01
C GLY A 69 -11.17 -21.60 -2.73
N THR A 70 -12.15 -21.01 -2.02
CA THR A 70 -13.30 -20.34 -2.66
C THR A 70 -13.08 -18.85 -2.95
N ASP A 71 -11.99 -18.32 -2.40
CA ASP A 71 -11.55 -16.93 -2.51
C ASP A 71 -11.56 -16.38 -3.94
N MET A 72 -11.11 -17.17 -4.92
CA MET A 72 -11.10 -16.75 -6.32
C MET A 72 -12.51 -16.57 -6.88
N TYR A 73 -13.47 -17.42 -6.49
CA TYR A 73 -14.88 -17.24 -6.89
C TYR A 73 -15.47 -15.95 -6.31
N LYS A 74 -15.03 -15.53 -5.12
CA LYS A 74 -15.44 -14.25 -4.54
C LYS A 74 -14.92 -13.08 -5.37
N VAL A 75 -13.66 -13.12 -5.81
CA VAL A 75 -13.07 -12.10 -6.69
C VAL A 75 -13.84 -12.02 -8.01
N VAL A 76 -14.20 -13.16 -8.60
CA VAL A 76 -15.02 -13.21 -9.81
C VAL A 76 -16.39 -12.56 -9.59
N LYS A 77 -17.10 -12.92 -8.51
CA LYS A 77 -18.40 -12.31 -8.15
C LYS A 77 -18.32 -10.80 -7.96
N TRP A 78 -17.22 -10.31 -7.39
CA TRP A 78 -16.97 -8.86 -7.30
C TRP A 78 -16.74 -8.24 -8.67
N GLY A 79 -15.98 -8.90 -9.55
CA GLY A 79 -15.81 -8.46 -10.94
C GLY A 79 -17.14 -8.37 -11.69
N GLU A 80 -18.02 -9.37 -11.53
CA GLU A 80 -19.37 -9.34 -12.12
C GLU A 80 -20.22 -8.17 -11.58
N SER A 81 -20.07 -7.82 -10.30
CA SER A 81 -20.79 -6.71 -9.67
C SER A 81 -20.21 -5.34 -10.04
N TYR A 82 -18.93 -5.28 -10.41
CA TYR A 82 -18.18 -4.05 -10.70
C TYR A 82 -17.42 -4.19 -12.04
N PRO A 83 -18.13 -4.12 -13.19
CA PRO A 83 -17.68 -4.66 -14.48
C PRO A 83 -16.49 -3.94 -15.14
N LEU A 84 -16.09 -2.77 -14.64
CA LEU A 84 -14.94 -2.02 -15.17
C LEU A 84 -13.68 -2.37 -14.38
N ALA A 85 -13.72 -2.02 -13.10
CA ALA A 85 -12.67 -2.26 -12.13
C ALA A 85 -13.25 -2.09 -10.73
N PHE A 86 -12.58 -2.68 -9.74
CA PHE A 86 -12.90 -2.45 -8.34
C PHE A 86 -11.63 -2.33 -7.49
N GLN A 87 -11.73 -1.54 -6.43
CA GLN A 87 -10.65 -1.37 -5.47
C GLN A 87 -10.55 -2.57 -4.51
N MET A 88 -9.33 -3.02 -4.22
CA MET A 88 -9.02 -4.01 -3.21
C MET A 88 -8.06 -3.44 -2.16
N TRP A 89 -8.47 -3.46 -0.89
CA TRP A 89 -7.67 -2.91 0.22
C TRP A 89 -7.05 -4.04 1.06
N PHE A 90 -5.75 -3.95 1.28
CA PHE A 90 -4.99 -4.81 2.19
C PHE A 90 -4.53 -3.95 3.38
N GLY A 91 -5.39 -3.95 4.41
CA GLY A 91 -5.22 -3.05 5.55
C GLY A 91 -5.43 -1.56 5.19
N PRO A 92 -4.87 -0.62 5.96
CA PRO A 92 -5.16 0.81 5.81
C PRO A 92 -4.31 1.53 4.77
N PHE A 93 -3.20 0.94 4.30
CA PHE A 93 -2.19 1.62 3.47
C PHE A 93 -1.95 1.00 2.10
N VAL A 94 -2.27 -0.28 1.90
CA VAL A 94 -2.04 -0.97 0.63
C VAL A 94 -3.38 -1.13 -0.08
N SER A 95 -3.46 -0.65 -1.31
CA SER A 95 -4.64 -0.80 -2.16
C SER A 95 -4.22 -1.16 -3.58
N PHE A 96 -4.98 -2.05 -4.20
CA PHE A 96 -4.83 -2.41 -5.59
C PHE A 96 -6.11 -2.08 -6.35
N LEU A 97 -5.99 -1.64 -7.59
CA LEU A 97 -7.12 -1.52 -8.50
C LEU A 97 -7.19 -2.79 -9.34
N ASN A 98 -8.22 -3.60 -9.13
CA ASN A 98 -8.40 -4.83 -9.89
C ASN A 98 -9.17 -4.51 -11.17
N ILE A 99 -8.49 -4.63 -12.31
CA ILE A 99 -8.99 -4.26 -13.63
C ILE A 99 -9.13 -5.53 -14.45
N HIS A 100 -10.35 -5.78 -14.93
CA HIS A 100 -10.68 -6.98 -15.70
C HIS A 100 -11.44 -6.65 -16.99
N HIS A 101 -11.81 -5.39 -17.23
CA HIS A 101 -12.41 -4.98 -18.49
C HIS A 101 -11.35 -4.96 -19.61
N PRO A 102 -11.61 -5.59 -20.78
CA PRO A 102 -10.60 -5.77 -21.82
C PRO A 102 -10.02 -4.46 -22.33
N ASP A 103 -10.82 -3.40 -22.46
CA ASP A 103 -10.34 -2.11 -22.96
C ASP A 103 -9.36 -1.43 -22.00
N TYR A 104 -9.62 -1.49 -20.69
CA TYR A 104 -8.71 -0.92 -19.68
C TYR A 104 -7.42 -1.72 -19.59
N VAL A 105 -7.53 -3.05 -19.61
CA VAL A 105 -6.37 -3.96 -19.60
C VAL A 105 -5.47 -3.68 -20.81
N LYS A 106 -6.05 -3.53 -22.01
CA LYS A 106 -5.29 -3.16 -23.22
C LYS A 106 -4.55 -1.85 -23.05
N THR A 107 -5.21 -0.80 -22.54
CA THR A 107 -4.58 0.52 -22.34
C THR A 107 -3.39 0.44 -21.37
N ILE A 108 -3.53 -0.28 -20.26
CA ILE A 108 -2.47 -0.38 -19.24
C ILE A 108 -1.32 -1.28 -19.70
N LEU A 109 -1.63 -2.37 -20.40
CA LEU A 109 -0.59 -3.25 -20.95
C LEU A 109 0.16 -2.61 -22.12
N ALA A 110 -0.51 -1.75 -22.90
CA ALA A 110 0.13 -0.97 -23.95
C ALA A 110 0.95 0.21 -23.42
N SER A 111 0.71 0.65 -22.17
CA SER A 111 1.46 1.76 -21.57
C SER A 111 2.93 1.37 -21.32
N THR A 112 3.82 2.37 -21.34
CA THR A 112 5.24 2.20 -20.97
C THR A 112 5.47 2.28 -19.46
N GLU A 113 4.40 2.34 -18.65
CA GLU A 113 4.53 2.50 -17.20
C GLU A 113 5.28 1.31 -16.57
N PRO A 114 6.14 1.58 -15.58
CA PRO A 114 6.88 0.53 -14.90
C PRO A 114 5.92 -0.40 -14.15
N LYS A 115 6.35 -1.64 -13.99
CA LYS A 115 5.67 -2.62 -13.14
C LYS A 115 5.64 -2.11 -11.69
N ASP A 116 4.58 -2.45 -10.95
CA ASP A 116 4.40 -2.01 -9.56
C ASP A 116 5.59 -2.41 -8.67
N ASP A 117 6.32 -1.42 -8.16
CA ASP A 117 7.54 -1.67 -7.37
C ASP A 117 7.23 -2.47 -6.10
N PHE A 118 6.08 -2.22 -5.47
CA PHE A 118 5.72 -2.88 -4.21
C PHE A 118 5.59 -4.40 -4.38
N LEU A 119 4.72 -4.86 -5.29
CA LEU A 119 4.53 -6.30 -5.56
C LEU A 119 5.81 -6.95 -6.09
N TYR A 120 6.50 -6.28 -7.01
CA TYR A 120 7.68 -6.87 -7.63
C TYR A 120 8.88 -6.97 -6.68
N ARG A 121 9.01 -6.07 -5.70
CA ARG A 121 10.02 -6.21 -4.64
C ARG A 121 9.87 -7.51 -3.85
N PHE A 122 8.64 -8.01 -3.68
CA PHE A 122 8.37 -9.30 -3.04
C PHE A 122 8.54 -10.49 -3.99
N LEU A 123 8.20 -10.33 -5.27
CA LEU A 123 8.27 -11.41 -6.27
C LEU A 123 9.69 -11.68 -6.78
N ILE A 124 10.53 -10.64 -6.92
CA ILE A 124 11.88 -10.74 -7.50
C ILE A 124 12.77 -11.76 -6.76
N PRO A 125 12.80 -11.82 -5.41
CA PRO A 125 13.58 -12.83 -4.69
C PRO A 125 13.20 -14.28 -5.02
N TRP A 126 11.94 -14.53 -5.40
CA TRP A 126 11.44 -15.87 -5.71
C TRP A 126 11.65 -16.28 -7.17
N ILE A 127 11.40 -15.37 -8.11
CA ILE A 127 11.34 -15.68 -9.56
C ILE A 127 12.65 -15.28 -10.27
N GLY A 128 13.49 -14.46 -9.64
CA GLY A 128 14.69 -13.89 -10.25
C GLY A 128 14.40 -12.74 -11.21
N LYS A 129 15.42 -11.91 -11.49
CA LYS A 129 15.29 -10.72 -12.37
C LYS A 129 15.10 -11.05 -13.86
N VAL A 130 15.51 -12.24 -14.29
CA VAL A 130 15.71 -12.58 -15.71
C VAL A 130 14.38 -12.74 -16.48
N ALA A 131 13.30 -13.18 -15.83
CA ALA A 131 11.97 -13.25 -16.45
C ALA A 131 11.30 -11.87 -16.60
N LEU A 132 11.82 -10.84 -15.93
CA LEU A 132 11.15 -9.55 -15.75
C LEU A 132 11.61 -8.46 -16.71
N SER A 133 12.80 -8.59 -17.30
CA SER A 133 13.42 -7.62 -18.20
C SER A 133 12.96 -7.72 -19.66
N LEU A 134 12.05 -8.66 -19.96
CA LEU A 134 11.48 -8.78 -21.30
C LEU A 134 10.63 -7.54 -21.63
N PRO A 135 10.88 -6.87 -22.78
CA PRO A 135 10.07 -5.75 -23.22
C PRO A 135 8.58 -6.15 -23.31
N LYS A 136 7.67 -5.27 -22.86
CA LYS A 136 6.20 -5.51 -22.91
C LYS A 136 5.71 -5.93 -24.30
N SER A 137 6.38 -5.49 -25.37
CA SER A 137 6.09 -5.87 -26.77
C SER A 137 6.15 -7.37 -27.03
N HIS A 138 7.06 -8.11 -26.38
CA HIS A 138 7.14 -9.57 -26.51
C HIS A 138 5.99 -10.28 -25.78
N MET A 139 5.51 -9.75 -24.65
CA MET A 139 4.37 -10.34 -23.93
C MET A 139 3.06 -10.17 -24.70
N LEU A 140 2.88 -9.05 -25.40
CA LEU A 140 1.70 -8.81 -26.25
C LEU A 140 1.63 -9.76 -27.46
N GLN A 141 2.78 -10.16 -28.03
CA GLN A 141 2.82 -11.14 -29.11
C GLN A 141 2.39 -12.54 -28.65
N ILE A 142 2.78 -12.94 -27.43
CA ILE A 142 2.39 -14.23 -26.85
C ILE A 142 0.88 -14.27 -26.54
N LEU A 143 0.32 -13.17 -26.04
CA LEU A 143 -1.12 -13.09 -25.75
C LEU A 143 -1.99 -13.10 -27.02
N ASN A 144 -1.56 -12.44 -28.09
CA ASN A 144 -2.26 -12.47 -29.38
C ASN A 144 -2.12 -13.79 -30.15
N GLN A 145 -1.20 -14.68 -29.76
CA GLN A 145 -1.08 -16.03 -30.35
C GLN A 145 -1.96 -17.08 -29.66
N GLN A 146 -2.62 -16.73 -28.54
CA GLN A 146 -3.42 -17.66 -27.73
C GLN A 146 -4.93 -17.36 -27.79
N SER A 147 -5.36 -16.42 -28.64
CA SER A 147 -6.77 -16.08 -28.95
C SER A 147 -7.12 -16.47 -30.38
#